data_AF-A0A7W1W3Y3-F1
#
_entry.id   AF-A0A7W1W3Y3-F1
#
_cell.length_a   1.000
_cell.length_b   1.000
_cell.length_c   1.000
_cell.angle_alpha   90.00
_cell.angle_beta   90.00
_cell.angle_gamma   90.00
#
_symmetry.space_group_name_H-M   'P 1'
#
loop_
_entity.id
_entity.type
_entity.pdbx_description
1 polymer ?
#
loop_
_entity_poly.entity_id
_entity_poly.type
_entity_poly.pdbx_seq_one_letter_code
_entity_poly.pdbx_strand_id
1 'polypeptide(L)'
;GANDIGGKFNFPGTYAVRFETLRSVFMDLATELGEQKFKWIFVVHGHGAPNHVRALDQAGDYFRDSYGGRMVNLTGLLPVVAAWDGKKSDAQRKEDGLPIHAGMDETSMMLALRPDLVNPAYKNAKPFASDKMEDLIQIAQSKDWLGYLGSPRLASRAQYANGWQIAATEAVNFGLKILDGLDDRTVPRFGDEMEKSPPDVALDKASLKHEAEIKIKQDEWLKKRKLK
;
A
#
# COMPACT_ATOMS: atom_id res chain seq x y z
N GLY A 1 -1.80 -6.85 -0.44
CA GLY A 1 -2.91 -6.06 -1.01
C GLY A 1 -4.22 -6.84 -0.86
N ALA A 2 -5.35 -6.27 -1.27
CA ALA A 2 -6.66 -6.91 -1.04
C ALA A 2 -6.82 -8.32 -1.65
N ASN A 3 -6.14 -8.58 -2.77
CA ASN A 3 -6.08 -9.91 -3.37
C ASN A 3 -5.47 -10.95 -2.43
N ASP A 4 -4.42 -10.57 -1.69
CA ASP A 4 -3.74 -11.45 -0.73
C ASP A 4 -4.66 -11.73 0.46
N ILE A 5 -5.41 -10.74 0.94
CA ILE A 5 -6.43 -10.88 2.00
C ILE A 5 -7.44 -11.96 1.61
N GLY A 6 -7.90 -11.94 0.36
CA GLY A 6 -8.83 -12.95 -0.17
C GLY A 6 -8.19 -14.28 -0.53
N GLY A 7 -6.86 -14.42 -0.45
CA GLY A 7 -6.14 -15.59 -1.00
C GLY A 7 -6.30 -15.75 -2.51
N LYS A 8 -6.73 -14.70 -3.22
CA LYS A 8 -7.02 -14.67 -4.66
C LYS A 8 -5.87 -13.97 -5.38
N PHE A 9 -4.67 -14.57 -5.36
CA PHE A 9 -3.45 -13.96 -5.90
C PHE A 9 -3.50 -13.63 -7.40
N ASN A 10 -4.42 -14.24 -8.15
CA ASN A 10 -4.75 -13.87 -9.51
C ASN A 10 -6.19 -13.36 -9.57
N PHE A 11 -6.35 -12.03 -9.62
CA PHE A 11 -7.63 -11.35 -9.78
C PHE A 11 -7.69 -10.70 -11.17
N PRO A 12 -8.75 -10.91 -11.97
CA PRO A 12 -8.83 -10.35 -13.32
C PRO A 12 -8.61 -8.83 -13.36
N GLY A 13 -7.66 -8.40 -14.18
CA GLY A 13 -7.26 -6.99 -14.31
C GLY A 13 -6.13 -6.54 -13.37
N THR A 14 -5.76 -7.34 -12.36
CA THR A 14 -4.58 -7.07 -11.53
C THR A 14 -3.31 -7.64 -12.18
N TYR A 15 -2.25 -6.82 -12.23
CA TYR A 15 -0.90 -7.23 -12.60
C TYR A 15 0.01 -7.08 -11.39
N ALA A 16 0.13 -8.14 -10.59
CA ALA A 16 0.92 -8.10 -9.37
C ALA A 16 2.42 -8.11 -9.68
N VAL A 17 3.17 -7.22 -9.02
CA VAL A 17 4.63 -7.21 -9.02
C VAL A 17 5.10 -7.90 -7.73
N ARG A 18 6.00 -8.87 -7.87
CA ARG A 18 6.58 -9.57 -6.72
C ARG A 18 7.34 -8.61 -5.81
N PHE A 19 7.32 -8.86 -4.51
CA PHE A 19 8.13 -8.19 -3.49
C PHE A 19 9.59 -8.01 -3.94
N GLU A 20 10.26 -9.09 -4.33
CA GLU A 20 11.68 -9.04 -4.73
C GLU A 20 11.89 -8.18 -5.99
N THR A 21 10.95 -8.20 -6.93
CA THR A 21 11.03 -7.40 -8.15
C THR A 21 10.85 -5.93 -7.84
N LEU A 22 9.83 -5.57 -7.04
CA LEU A 22 9.62 -4.19 -6.62
C LEU A 22 10.83 -3.64 -5.85
N ARG A 23 11.34 -4.43 -4.89
CA ARG A 23 12.54 -4.07 -4.12
C ARG A 23 13.74 -3.84 -5.03
N SER A 24 14.00 -4.76 -5.97
CA SER A 24 15.15 -4.64 -6.88
C SER A 24 15.04 -3.40 -7.76
N VAL A 25 13.86 -3.11 -8.32
CA VAL A 25 13.62 -1.89 -9.12
C VAL A 25 13.94 -0.63 -8.32
N PHE A 26 13.48 -0.55 -7.07
CA PHE A 26 13.75 0.63 -6.24
C PHE A 26 15.19 0.71 -5.73
N MET A 27 15.85 -0.43 -5.49
CA MET A 27 17.29 -0.45 -5.22
C MET A 27 18.11 -0.01 -6.43
N ASP A 28 17.74 -0.44 -7.65
CA ASP A 28 18.40 0.01 -8.89
C ASP A 28 18.24 1.53 -9.08
N LEU A 29 17.03 2.07 -8.84
CA LEU A 29 16.81 3.52 -8.84
C LEU A 29 17.65 4.23 -7.78
N ALA A 30 17.75 3.65 -6.57
CA ALA A 30 18.56 4.20 -5.50
C ALA A 30 20.05 4.24 -5.87
N THR A 31 20.56 3.17 -6.49
CA THR A 31 21.92 3.08 -7.04
C THR A 31 22.15 4.20 -8.05
N GLU A 32 21.34 4.28 -9.11
CA GLU A 32 21.53 5.26 -10.18
C GLU A 32 21.47 6.71 -9.68
N LEU A 33 20.55 7.01 -8.75
CA LEU A 33 20.46 8.34 -8.14
C LEU A 33 21.63 8.60 -7.17
N GLY A 34 22.12 7.56 -6.50
CA GLY A 34 23.26 7.61 -5.60
C GLY A 34 24.57 7.89 -6.33
N GLU A 35 24.82 7.20 -7.45
CA GLU A 35 25.96 7.45 -8.35
C GLU A 35 25.95 8.90 -8.90
N GLN A 36 24.74 9.42 -9.17
CA GLN A 36 24.54 10.83 -9.55
C GLN A 36 24.60 11.81 -8.38
N LYS A 37 24.90 11.33 -7.17
CA LYS A 37 25.09 12.11 -5.93
C LYS A 37 23.83 12.83 -5.43
N PHE A 38 22.64 12.37 -5.81
CA PHE A 38 21.41 12.81 -5.13
C PHE A 38 21.53 12.49 -3.65
N LYS A 39 21.02 13.40 -2.81
CA LYS A 39 21.07 13.26 -1.35
C LYS A 39 19.71 12.97 -0.73
N TRP A 40 18.63 13.33 -1.42
CA TRP A 40 17.27 13.24 -0.94
C TRP A 40 16.38 12.66 -2.03
N ILE A 41 15.73 11.56 -1.71
CA ILE A 41 14.77 10.87 -2.59
C ILE A 41 13.52 10.61 -1.75
N PHE A 42 12.40 11.20 -2.14
CA PHE A 42 11.12 10.98 -1.46
C PHE A 42 10.22 10.14 -2.34
N VAL A 43 9.91 8.94 -1.87
CA VAL A 43 9.01 8.00 -2.55
C VAL A 43 7.60 8.21 -2.01
N VAL A 44 6.64 8.38 -2.92
CA VAL A 44 5.21 8.45 -2.61
C VAL A 44 4.54 7.25 -3.26
N HIS A 45 4.10 6.30 -2.43
CA HIS A 45 3.56 5.01 -2.87
C HIS A 45 2.18 4.74 -2.26
N GLY A 46 1.14 4.66 -3.09
CA GLY A 46 -0.25 4.54 -2.64
C GLY A 46 -0.75 3.12 -2.38
N HIS A 47 0.05 2.06 -2.60
CA HIS A 47 -0.41 0.69 -2.40
C HIS A 47 -0.01 0.16 -1.02
N GLY A 48 -1.01 -0.03 -0.15
CA GLY A 48 -0.83 -0.39 1.26
C GLY A 48 -0.51 -1.86 1.56
N ALA A 49 0.00 -2.65 0.61
CA ALA A 49 0.42 -4.01 0.91
C ALA A 49 1.68 -3.98 1.81
N PRO A 50 1.68 -4.63 3.00
CA PRO A 50 2.80 -4.51 3.93
C PRO A 50 4.14 -4.95 3.33
N ASN A 51 4.16 -6.06 2.58
CA ASN A 51 5.34 -6.47 1.81
C ASN A 51 5.82 -5.38 0.83
N HIS A 52 4.94 -4.75 0.06
CA HIS A 52 5.36 -3.71 -0.90
C HIS A 52 5.90 -2.47 -0.19
N VAL A 53 5.29 -2.07 0.93
CA VAL A 53 5.81 -0.98 1.78
C VAL A 53 7.21 -1.34 2.29
N ARG A 54 7.41 -2.54 2.84
CA ARG A 54 8.73 -2.99 3.31
C ARG A 54 9.77 -3.08 2.20
N ALA A 55 9.38 -3.41 0.97
CA ALA A 55 10.31 -3.41 -0.17
C ALA A 55 10.89 -2.02 -0.43
N LEU A 56 10.06 -0.97 -0.30
CA LEU A 56 10.46 0.42 -0.47
C LEU A 56 11.30 0.91 0.72
N ASP A 57 10.91 0.53 1.94
CA ASP A 57 11.66 0.87 3.15
C ASP A 57 13.08 0.25 3.11
N GLN A 58 13.20 -1.00 2.68
CA GLN A 58 14.48 -1.69 2.48
C GLN A 58 15.34 -1.03 1.38
N ALA A 59 14.72 -0.56 0.29
CA ALA A 59 15.45 0.21 -0.72
C ALA A 59 15.95 1.56 -0.17
N GLY A 60 15.17 2.18 0.72
CA GLY A 60 15.55 3.39 1.45
C GLY A 60 16.76 3.20 2.36
N ASP A 61 16.73 2.12 3.15
CA ASP A 61 17.83 1.74 4.04
C ASP A 61 19.09 1.40 3.22
N TYR A 62 18.96 0.67 2.11
CA TYR A 62 20.05 0.40 1.18
C TYR A 62 20.70 1.69 0.63
N PHE A 63 19.90 2.67 0.21
CA PHE A 63 20.40 3.96 -0.28
C PHE A 63 21.23 4.69 0.77
N ARG A 64 20.71 4.73 2.01
CA ARG A 64 21.39 5.35 3.14
C ARG A 64 22.71 4.67 3.44
N ASP A 65 22.70 3.34 3.54
CA ASP A 65 23.88 2.55 3.92
C ASP A 65 24.96 2.57 2.83
N SER A 66 24.57 2.65 1.56
CA SER A 66 25.49 2.63 0.43
C SER A 66 26.01 4.01 0.01
N TYR A 67 25.17 5.05 0.08
CA TYR A 67 25.47 6.38 -0.48
C TYR A 67 25.47 7.52 0.55
N GLY A 68 25.11 7.23 1.82
CA GLY A 68 25.00 8.22 2.89
C GLY A 68 23.86 9.22 2.72
N GLY A 69 22.99 9.03 1.72
CA GLY A 69 21.83 9.88 1.45
C GLY A 69 20.61 9.49 2.29
N ARG A 70 19.45 10.01 1.88
CA ARG A 70 18.13 9.69 2.44
C ARG A 70 17.17 9.38 1.30
N MET A 71 16.69 8.15 1.27
CA MET A 71 15.59 7.72 0.42
C MET A 71 14.48 7.25 1.34
N VAL A 72 13.32 7.91 1.30
CA VAL A 72 12.26 7.70 2.29
C VAL A 72 10.93 7.45 1.58
N ASN A 73 10.31 6.32 1.92
CA ASN A 73 8.93 6.02 1.59
C ASN A 73 7.98 6.84 2.48
N LEU A 74 7.61 8.04 2.02
CA LEU A 74 6.83 8.99 2.82
C LEU A 74 5.48 8.42 3.23
N THR A 75 4.79 7.73 2.32
CA THR A 75 3.51 7.06 2.60
C THR A 75 3.70 5.75 3.37
N GLY A 76 4.93 5.26 3.52
CA GLY A 76 5.27 4.17 4.44
C GLY A 76 5.42 4.64 5.89
N LEU A 77 5.55 5.94 6.15
CA LEU A 77 5.57 6.47 7.52
C LEU A 77 4.18 6.38 8.12
N LEU A 78 4.06 5.75 9.30
CA LEU A 78 2.78 5.49 9.95
C LEU A 78 1.93 6.77 10.12
N PRO A 79 2.47 7.92 10.56
CA PRO A 79 1.67 9.15 10.68
C PRO A 79 1.09 9.64 9.35
N VAL A 80 1.78 9.40 8.24
CA VAL A 80 1.35 9.85 6.90
C VAL A 80 0.23 8.95 6.37
N VAL A 81 0.39 7.61 6.44
CA VAL A 81 -0.66 6.68 6.00
C VAL A 81 -1.88 6.73 6.91
N ALA A 82 -1.70 6.86 8.23
CA ALA A 82 -2.81 6.96 9.18
C ALA A 82 -3.67 8.21 8.95
N ALA A 83 -3.08 9.31 8.46
CA ALA A 83 -3.81 10.51 8.11
C ALA A 83 -4.80 10.32 6.95
N TRP A 84 -4.66 9.25 6.15
CA TRP A 84 -5.55 8.97 5.01
C TRP A 84 -6.97 8.58 5.47
N ASP A 85 -7.14 7.82 6.56
CA ASP A 85 -8.47 7.46 7.08
C ASP A 85 -9.34 8.70 7.39
N GLY A 86 -8.66 9.81 7.71
CA GLY A 86 -9.28 11.12 7.81
C GLY A 86 -10.33 11.23 8.91
N LYS A 87 -11.20 12.23 8.80
CA LYS A 87 -12.34 12.40 9.72
C LYS A 87 -13.57 11.65 9.19
N LYS A 88 -14.12 10.77 10.02
CA LYS A 88 -15.37 10.01 9.79
C LYS A 88 -16.26 10.09 11.03
N SER A 89 -17.57 10.23 10.83
CA SER A 89 -18.55 10.09 11.91
C SER A 89 -18.61 8.65 12.41
N ASP A 90 -19.16 8.42 13.60
CA ASP A 90 -19.29 7.06 14.16
C ASP A 90 -20.11 6.14 13.26
N ALA A 91 -21.15 6.68 12.60
CA ALA A 91 -21.96 5.93 11.64
C ALA A 91 -21.13 5.52 10.41
N GLN A 92 -20.30 6.43 9.89
CA GLN A 92 -19.41 6.14 8.76
C GLN A 92 -18.36 5.11 9.14
N ARG A 93 -17.71 5.25 10.30
CA ARG A 93 -16.72 4.28 10.81
C ARG A 93 -17.33 2.90 10.97
N LYS A 94 -18.53 2.81 11.56
CA LYS A 94 -19.24 1.56 11.76
C LYS A 94 -19.59 0.85 10.45
N GLU A 95 -19.97 1.61 9.42
CA GLU A 95 -20.35 1.02 8.14
C GLU A 95 -19.16 0.74 7.22
N ASP A 96 -18.13 1.58 7.21
CA ASP A 96 -16.94 1.44 6.36
C ASP A 96 -15.91 0.46 6.95
N GLY A 97 -15.89 0.28 8.28
CA GLY A 97 -14.95 -0.61 8.95
C GLY A 97 -13.49 -0.15 8.83
N LEU A 98 -12.55 -1.10 8.82
CA LEU A 98 -11.13 -0.79 8.58
C LEU A 98 -10.92 -0.26 7.15
N PRO A 99 -10.12 0.81 6.97
CA PRO A 99 -9.86 1.42 5.67
C PRO A 99 -8.84 0.58 4.87
N ILE A 100 -9.29 -0.53 4.28
CA ILE A 100 -8.40 -1.50 3.62
C ILE A 100 -8.29 -1.30 2.11
N HIS A 101 -9.41 -1.34 1.37
CA HIS A 101 -9.35 -1.28 -0.08
C HIS A 101 -10.68 -0.94 -0.75
N ALA A 102 -10.65 0.05 -1.64
CA ALA A 102 -11.74 0.53 -2.47
C ALA A 102 -13.01 0.90 -1.68
N GLY A 103 -12.90 1.10 -0.37
CA GLY A 103 -13.96 1.58 0.50
C GLY A 103 -14.25 3.07 0.32
N MET A 104 -14.74 3.71 1.39
CA MET A 104 -15.12 5.12 1.36
C MET A 104 -13.98 6.05 0.90
N ASP A 105 -12.75 5.87 1.39
CA ASP A 105 -11.68 6.85 1.17
C ASP A 105 -11.05 6.80 -0.23
N GLU A 106 -10.67 5.62 -0.73
CA GLU A 106 -10.12 5.45 -2.08
C GLU A 106 -11.15 5.86 -3.15
N THR A 107 -12.42 5.51 -2.95
CA THR A 107 -13.50 5.92 -3.85
C THR A 107 -13.73 7.43 -3.80
N SER A 108 -13.65 8.04 -2.61
CA SER A 108 -13.77 9.50 -2.44
C SER A 108 -12.65 10.26 -3.16
N MET A 109 -11.43 9.72 -3.11
CA MET A 109 -10.29 10.25 -3.87
C MET A 109 -10.56 10.23 -5.37
N MET A 110 -11.01 9.09 -5.90
CA MET A 110 -11.33 8.99 -7.33
C MET A 110 -12.48 9.92 -7.74
N LEU A 111 -13.53 10.05 -6.92
CA LEU A 111 -14.62 10.99 -7.17
C LEU A 111 -14.13 12.44 -7.24
N ALA A 112 -13.13 12.81 -6.44
CA ALA A 112 -12.55 14.15 -6.47
C ALA A 112 -11.67 14.39 -7.71
N LEU A 113 -10.79 13.44 -8.03
CA LEU A 113 -9.75 13.60 -9.06
C LEU A 113 -10.21 13.20 -10.47
N ARG A 114 -10.86 12.04 -10.60
CA ARG A 114 -11.26 11.41 -11.86
C ARG A 114 -12.64 10.76 -11.72
N PRO A 115 -13.69 11.58 -11.49
CA PRO A 115 -15.07 11.10 -11.31
C PRO A 115 -15.58 10.28 -12.50
N ASP A 116 -15.05 10.55 -13.69
CA ASP A 116 -15.34 9.84 -14.94
C ASP A 116 -14.89 8.37 -14.93
N LEU A 117 -13.97 8.01 -14.02
CA LEU A 117 -13.50 6.63 -13.82
C LEU A 117 -14.26 5.90 -12.69
N VAL A 118 -15.21 6.56 -12.01
CA VAL A 118 -16.01 5.93 -10.95
C VAL A 118 -17.38 5.55 -11.52
N ASN A 119 -17.68 4.25 -11.56
CA ASN A 119 -18.97 3.77 -12.00
C ASN A 119 -20.08 4.25 -11.04
N PRO A 120 -21.12 4.99 -11.49
CA PRO A 120 -22.20 5.51 -10.65
C PRO A 120 -22.91 4.46 -9.77
N ALA A 121 -22.84 3.18 -10.15
CA ALA A 121 -23.37 2.06 -9.37
C ALA A 121 -22.73 1.92 -7.97
N TYR A 122 -21.59 2.58 -7.71
CA TYR A 122 -20.95 2.61 -6.38
C TYR A 122 -21.92 3.04 -5.27
N LYS A 123 -22.90 3.91 -5.56
CA LYS A 123 -23.93 4.35 -4.59
C LYS A 123 -24.82 3.21 -4.09
N ASN A 124 -24.94 2.14 -4.86
CA ASN A 124 -25.75 0.97 -4.52
C ASN A 124 -24.87 -0.22 -4.07
N ALA A 125 -23.55 -0.03 -3.94
CA ALA A 125 -22.64 -1.06 -3.48
C ALA A 125 -23.01 -1.49 -2.05
N LYS A 126 -23.08 -2.80 -1.81
CA LYS A 126 -23.27 -3.35 -0.47
C LYS A 126 -21.96 -3.25 0.31
N PRO A 127 -21.95 -2.92 1.61
CA PRO A 127 -20.71 -2.88 2.37
C PRO A 127 -20.10 -4.27 2.51
N PHE A 128 -18.77 -4.33 2.41
CA PHE A 128 -17.95 -5.49 2.79
C PHE A 128 -16.96 -5.04 3.86
N ALA A 129 -17.46 -4.79 5.05
CA ALA A 129 -16.72 -4.10 6.11
C ALA A 129 -16.72 -4.90 7.42
N SER A 130 -15.64 -4.78 8.16
CA SER A 130 -15.51 -5.18 9.56
C SER A 130 -14.42 -4.32 10.21
N ASP A 131 -14.48 -4.18 11.53
CA ASP A 131 -13.43 -3.58 12.36
C ASP A 131 -12.31 -4.59 12.72
N LYS A 132 -12.44 -5.85 12.28
CA LYS A 132 -11.49 -6.93 12.54
C LYS A 132 -10.93 -7.52 11.26
N MET A 133 -9.62 -7.72 11.24
CA MET A 133 -8.92 -8.25 10.07
C MET A 133 -9.33 -9.69 9.74
N GLU A 134 -9.61 -10.51 10.75
CA GLU A 134 -10.05 -11.90 10.59
C GLU A 134 -11.38 -12.00 9.84
N ASP A 135 -12.32 -11.10 10.12
CA ASP A 135 -13.60 -11.05 9.44
C ASP A 135 -13.43 -10.57 7.98
N LEU A 136 -12.54 -9.61 7.74
CA LEU A 136 -12.24 -9.12 6.39
C LEU A 136 -11.60 -10.22 5.52
N ILE A 137 -10.75 -11.06 6.10
CA ILE A 137 -10.20 -12.25 5.43
C ILE A 137 -11.34 -13.19 5.01
N GLN A 138 -12.26 -13.51 5.92
CA GLN A 138 -13.41 -14.37 5.60
C GLN A 138 -14.30 -13.77 4.51
N ILE A 139 -14.57 -12.46 4.60
CA ILE A 139 -15.34 -11.71 3.60
C ILE A 139 -14.65 -11.81 2.23
N ALA A 140 -13.34 -11.55 2.14
CA ALA A 140 -12.61 -11.54 0.87
C ALA A 140 -12.48 -12.94 0.24
N GLN A 141 -12.41 -13.99 1.07
CA GLN A 141 -12.39 -15.38 0.63
C GLN A 141 -13.75 -15.87 0.12
N SER A 142 -14.84 -15.19 0.46
CA SER A 142 -16.18 -15.56 -0.01
C SER A 142 -16.31 -15.49 -1.54
N LYS A 143 -17.23 -16.29 -2.09
CA LYS A 143 -17.55 -16.28 -3.53
C LYS A 143 -18.27 -15.01 -3.96
N ASP A 144 -18.99 -14.37 -3.03
CA ASP A 144 -19.77 -13.17 -3.30
C ASP A 144 -18.95 -11.89 -3.20
N TRP A 145 -17.67 -11.98 -2.80
CA TRP A 145 -16.78 -10.83 -2.67
C TRP A 145 -16.57 -10.14 -4.02
N LEU A 146 -16.83 -8.84 -4.06
CA LEU A 146 -16.79 -8.03 -5.27
C LEU A 146 -15.46 -7.27 -5.46
N GLY A 147 -14.44 -7.55 -4.66
CA GLY A 147 -13.10 -6.98 -4.81
C GLY A 147 -12.81 -5.71 -4.00
N TYR A 148 -13.71 -5.28 -3.11
CA TYR A 148 -13.49 -4.16 -2.18
C TYR A 148 -13.75 -4.57 -0.73
N LEU A 149 -13.11 -3.87 0.21
CA LEU A 149 -13.27 -4.02 1.65
C LEU A 149 -13.56 -2.63 2.23
N GLY A 150 -14.81 -2.42 2.61
CA GLY A 150 -15.37 -1.16 3.09
C GLY A 150 -16.75 -0.85 2.50
N SER A 151 -17.16 0.41 2.55
CA SER A 151 -18.43 0.91 2.01
C SER A 151 -18.22 2.04 0.99
N PRO A 152 -17.98 1.69 -0.31
CA PRO A 152 -17.77 2.68 -1.37
C PRO A 152 -18.94 3.67 -1.50
N ARG A 153 -20.18 3.25 -1.17
CA ARG A 153 -21.37 4.09 -1.29
C ARG A 153 -21.38 5.31 -0.36
N LEU A 154 -20.57 5.30 0.70
CA LEU A 154 -20.38 6.45 1.57
C LEU A 154 -19.47 7.52 0.96
N ALA A 155 -18.79 7.20 -0.14
CA ALA A 155 -17.81 8.08 -0.75
C ALA A 155 -18.42 9.37 -1.28
N SER A 156 -17.70 10.46 -1.08
CA SER A 156 -18.06 11.79 -1.57
C SER A 156 -16.83 12.62 -1.88
N ARG A 157 -16.99 13.62 -2.76
CA ARG A 157 -15.90 14.57 -3.04
C ARG A 157 -15.48 15.36 -1.79
N ALA A 158 -16.41 15.63 -0.87
CA ALA A 158 -16.09 16.32 0.38
C ALA A 158 -15.16 15.49 1.27
N GLN A 159 -15.31 14.16 1.26
CA GLN A 159 -14.47 13.26 2.03
C GLN A 159 -13.01 13.26 1.56
N TYR A 160 -12.74 13.54 0.28
CA TYR A 160 -11.36 13.66 -0.23
C TYR A 160 -10.51 14.67 0.56
N ALA A 161 -11.09 15.83 0.89
CA ALA A 161 -10.42 16.85 1.68
C ALA A 161 -10.13 16.38 3.12
N ASN A 162 -10.96 15.49 3.66
CA ASN A 162 -10.88 15.01 5.04
C ASN A 162 -9.81 13.95 5.28
N GLY A 163 -9.27 13.31 4.24
CA GLY A 163 -8.27 12.24 4.36
C GLY A 163 -7.07 12.48 3.46
N TRP A 164 -7.26 12.40 2.14
CA TRP A 164 -6.14 12.47 1.19
C TRP A 164 -5.38 13.80 1.21
N GLN A 165 -6.07 14.94 1.30
CA GLN A 165 -5.38 16.24 1.41
C GLN A 165 -4.58 16.36 2.71
N ILE A 166 -5.07 15.76 3.80
CA ILE A 166 -4.36 15.71 5.08
C ILE A 166 -3.14 14.81 4.95
N ALA A 167 -3.28 13.60 4.40
CA ALA A 167 -2.15 12.70 4.14
C ALA A 167 -1.09 13.33 3.23
N ALA A 168 -1.49 14.06 2.19
CA ALA A 168 -0.57 14.80 1.33
C ALA A 168 0.16 15.93 2.10
N THR A 169 -0.56 16.65 2.96
CA THR A 169 0.03 17.68 3.83
C THR A 169 1.02 17.05 4.81
N GLU A 170 0.68 15.91 5.42
CA GLU A 170 1.58 15.18 6.31
C GLU A 170 2.82 14.65 5.57
N ALA A 171 2.67 14.13 4.35
CA ALA A 171 3.81 13.73 3.53
C ALA A 171 4.77 14.90 3.28
N VAL A 172 4.24 16.08 2.94
CA VAL A 172 5.05 17.30 2.77
C VAL A 172 5.71 17.70 4.09
N ASN A 173 4.96 17.71 5.19
CA ASN A 173 5.46 18.07 6.51
C ASN A 173 6.62 17.16 6.94
N PHE A 174 6.50 15.84 6.77
CA PHE A 174 7.57 14.90 7.06
C PHE A 174 8.75 15.05 6.10
N GLY A 175 8.50 15.27 4.81
CA GLY A 175 9.55 15.59 3.84
C GLY A 175 10.39 16.79 4.28
N LEU A 176 9.74 17.89 4.69
CA LEU A 176 10.40 19.08 5.21
C LEU A 176 11.17 18.81 6.51
N LYS A 177 10.57 18.13 7.49
CA LYS A 177 11.26 17.77 8.74
C LYS A 177 12.51 16.92 8.48
N ILE A 178 12.45 16.01 7.52
CA ILE A 178 13.59 15.16 7.12
C ILE A 178 14.69 16.01 6.48
N LEU A 179 14.33 16.97 5.61
CA LEU A 179 15.28 17.95 5.07
C LEU A 179 15.91 18.82 6.17
N ASP A 180 15.15 19.13 7.23
CA ASP A 180 15.62 19.88 8.41
C ASP A 180 16.40 19.01 9.42
N GLY A 181 16.63 17.73 9.13
CA GLY A 181 17.50 16.85 9.90
C GLY A 181 16.81 15.80 10.77
N LEU A 182 15.49 15.65 10.69
CA LEU A 182 14.80 14.51 11.30
C LEU A 182 15.34 13.19 10.70
N ASP A 183 15.77 12.27 11.56
CA ASP A 183 16.10 10.90 11.12
C ASP A 183 14.80 10.11 10.95
N ASP A 184 14.42 9.81 9.70
CA ASP A 184 13.17 9.11 9.34
C ASP A 184 13.03 7.74 10.01
N ARG A 185 14.14 7.09 10.39
CA ARG A 185 14.14 5.82 11.14
C ARG A 185 13.57 5.94 12.56
N THR A 186 13.45 7.15 13.10
CA THR A 186 12.82 7.38 14.41
C THR A 186 11.29 7.49 14.30
N VAL A 187 10.77 7.56 13.07
CA VAL A 187 9.34 7.61 12.79
C VAL A 187 8.85 6.17 12.57
N PRO A 188 7.77 5.71 13.23
CA PRO A 188 7.25 4.37 13.01
C PRO A 188 6.90 4.14 11.53
N ARG A 189 7.31 2.99 10.99
CA ARG A 189 7.00 2.57 9.62
C ARG A 189 5.79 1.63 9.63
N PHE A 190 4.88 1.83 8.68
CA PHE A 190 3.68 1.01 8.53
C PHE A 190 4.03 -0.47 8.33
N GLY A 191 5.04 -0.77 7.51
CA GLY A 191 5.49 -2.14 7.26
C GLY A 191 5.88 -2.90 8.53
N ASP A 192 6.51 -2.22 9.49
CA ASP A 192 6.95 -2.77 10.78
C ASP A 192 5.79 -2.92 11.77
N GLU A 193 4.84 -1.96 11.76
CA GLU A 193 3.64 -2.05 12.60
C GLU A 193 2.76 -3.26 12.23
N MET A 194 2.68 -3.58 10.94
CA MET A 194 1.91 -4.75 10.47
C MET A 194 2.51 -6.08 10.92
N GLU A 195 3.81 -6.14 11.25
CA GLU A 195 4.42 -7.36 11.80
C GLU A 195 3.92 -7.70 13.21
N LYS A 196 3.29 -6.74 13.90
CA LYS A 196 2.69 -6.94 15.23
C LYS A 196 1.33 -7.62 15.16
N SER A 197 0.74 -7.72 13.96
CA SER A 197 -0.58 -8.29 13.73
C SER A 197 -0.46 -9.73 13.20
N PRO A 198 -0.86 -10.75 13.98
CA PRO A 198 -0.83 -12.14 13.52
C PRO A 198 -1.55 -12.42 12.18
N PRO A 199 -2.75 -11.86 11.88
CA PRO A 199 -3.39 -12.06 10.59
C PRO A 199 -2.58 -11.45 9.44
N ASP A 200 -2.02 -10.25 9.60
CA ASP A 200 -1.21 -9.61 8.56
C ASP A 200 0.08 -10.39 8.28
N VAL A 201 0.77 -10.86 9.33
CA VAL A 201 1.95 -11.74 9.18
C VAL A 201 1.61 -13.03 8.43
N ALA A 202 0.43 -13.62 8.68
CA ALA A 202 0.00 -14.83 7.97
C ALA A 202 -0.25 -14.55 6.48
N LEU A 203 -0.89 -13.42 6.16
CA LEU A 203 -1.15 -12.99 4.79
C LEU A 203 0.16 -12.68 4.03
N ASP A 204 1.09 -11.99 4.67
CA ASP A 204 2.39 -11.68 4.07
C ASP A 204 3.19 -12.95 3.75
N LYS A 205 3.17 -13.94 4.65
CA LYS A 205 3.79 -15.25 4.39
C LYS A 205 3.13 -15.99 3.23
N ALA A 206 1.80 -15.96 3.15
CA ALA A 206 1.07 -16.58 2.05
C ALA A 206 1.39 -15.90 0.70
N SER A 207 1.45 -14.57 0.68
CA SER A 207 1.87 -13.77 -0.47
C SER A 207 3.29 -14.13 -0.93
N LEU A 208 4.28 -14.14 -0.03
CA LEU A 208 5.66 -14.47 -0.37
C LEU A 208 5.81 -15.91 -0.87
N LYS A 209 5.06 -16.86 -0.30
CA LYS A 209 5.03 -18.23 -0.79
C LYS A 209 4.54 -18.30 -2.23
N HIS A 210 3.44 -17.61 -2.55
CA HIS A 210 2.92 -17.57 -3.91
C HIS A 210 3.91 -16.94 -4.90
N GLU A 211 4.56 -15.83 -4.51
CA GLU A 211 5.57 -15.18 -5.33
C GLU A 211 6.80 -16.07 -5.58
N ALA A 212 7.20 -16.88 -4.59
CA ALA A 212 8.28 -17.85 -4.74
C ALA A 212 7.94 -18.94 -5.78
N GLU A 213 6.69 -19.42 -5.81
CA GLU A 213 6.22 -20.36 -6.84
C GLU A 213 6.29 -19.75 -8.24
N ILE A 214 5.91 -18.47 -8.38
CA ILE A 214 6.05 -17.72 -9.64
C ILE A 214 7.53 -17.61 -10.04
N LYS A 215 8.40 -17.29 -9.08
CA LYS A 215 9.84 -17.17 -9.31
C LYS A 215 10.44 -18.48 -9.82
N ILE A 216 10.13 -19.61 -9.18
CA ILE A 216 10.60 -20.94 -9.63
C ILE A 216 10.19 -21.19 -11.08
N LYS A 217 8.91 -20.95 -11.42
CA LYS A 217 8.42 -21.12 -12.79
C LYS A 217 9.14 -20.24 -13.81
N GLN A 218 9.44 -18.98 -13.46
CA GLN A 218 10.16 -18.06 -14.33
C GLN A 218 11.63 -18.48 -14.51
N ASP A 219 12.30 -18.84 -13.43
CA ASP A 219 13.70 -19.26 -13.43
C ASP A 219 13.90 -20.56 -14.23
N GLU A 220 12.99 -21.54 -14.09
CA GLU A 220 12.99 -22.76 -14.89
C GLU A 220 12.85 -22.47 -16.39
N TRP A 221 11.98 -21.53 -16.75
CA TRP A 221 11.82 -21.10 -18.13
C TRP A 221 13.09 -20.44 -18.67
N LEU A 222 13.70 -19.51 -17.93
CA LEU A 222 14.95 -18.85 -18.29
C LEU A 222 16.09 -19.86 -18.50
N LYS A 223 16.24 -20.80 -17.55
CA LYS A 223 17.21 -21.89 -17.63
C LYS A 223 17.01 -22.75 -18.87
N LYS A 224 15.77 -23.13 -19.19
CA LYS A 224 15.44 -23.89 -20.41
C LYS A 224 15.82 -23.13 -21.69
N ARG A 225 15.74 -21.81 -21.66
CA ARG A 225 16.11 -20.93 -22.77
C ARG A 225 17.59 -20.53 -22.79
N LYS A 226 18.38 -20.94 -21.78
CA LYS A 226 19.77 -20.51 -21.58
C LYS A 226 19.91 -18.98 -21.48
N LEU A 227 18.89 -18.34 -20.92
CA LEU A 227 18.89 -16.92 -20.59
C LEU A 227 19.38 -16.74 -19.16
N LYS A 228 20.00 -15.58 -18.88
CA LYS A 228 20.39 -15.18 -17.52
C LYS A 228 19.20 -14.58 -16.80
#